data_AF-A0A7U9RZN5-F1
#
_entry.id   AF-A0A7U9RZN5-F1
#
_cell.length_a   1.000
_cell.length_b   1.000
_cell.length_c   1.000
_cell.angle_alpha   90.00
_cell.angle_beta   90.00
_cell.angle_gamma   90.00
#
_symmetry.space_group_name_H-M   'P 1'
#
loop_
_entity.id
_entity.type
_entity.pdbx_description
1 polymer ?
#
loop_
_entity_poly.entity_id
_entity_poly.type
_entity_poly.pdbx_seq_one_letter_code
_entity_poly.pdbx_strand_id
1 'polypeptide(L)'
;MNQKALHTLEYDKIIRTLTEFAYSRDAKERCQTLLPMTDLSAIHTAQQQTHDALMRLFKKGSLSFSGIHPVEASVKRLEIGGSLSILEFLQIGSLLEAAKRAKQFGRTDPNETDRDSLAPLFEIIEPLTPLNEEIKRCILSEDEISDDASSVLKSIRRSIGGMNERIRGQINKIMNQANSNGYLQDAVITTRNGRYCIPVKAEAKHQVPGMVHDQSRNGSTLFIEPSAVVNLNNELKDLFLKEEKEIEVILAAFVQTGQNGNCKSGAFCRIRACTQFVE
;
A
#
# COMPACT_ATOMS: atom_id res chain seq x y z
N MET A 1 -5.25 14.40 -41.79
CA MET A 1 -3.91 15.00 -41.66
C MET A 1 -2.93 14.25 -42.56
N ASN A 2 -1.98 14.93 -43.21
CA ASN A 2 -1.05 14.27 -44.15
C ASN A 2 0.05 13.52 -43.39
N GLN A 3 -0.02 12.18 -43.35
CA GLN A 3 0.94 11.33 -42.65
C GLN A 3 2.37 11.45 -43.19
N LYS A 4 2.54 11.68 -44.49
CA LYS A 4 3.87 11.88 -45.09
C LYS A 4 4.53 13.15 -44.56
N ALA A 5 3.76 14.23 -44.42
CA ALA A 5 4.27 15.50 -43.89
C ALA A 5 4.68 15.38 -42.42
N LEU A 6 3.90 14.69 -41.58
CA LEU A 6 4.24 14.46 -40.17
C LEU A 6 5.55 13.65 -40.03
N HIS A 7 5.75 12.65 -40.88
CA HIS A 7 6.98 11.87 -40.89
C HIS A 7 8.18 12.69 -41.38
N THR A 8 8.03 13.48 -42.45
CA THR A 8 9.10 14.35 -42.97
C THR A 8 9.53 15.43 -41.96
N LEU A 9 8.58 15.94 -41.17
CA LEU A 9 8.86 16.91 -40.11
C LEU A 9 9.34 16.26 -38.80
N GLU A 10 9.55 14.94 -38.80
CA GLU A 10 9.98 14.15 -37.64
C GLU A 10 9.10 14.37 -36.40
N TYR A 11 7.81 14.60 -36.63
CA TYR A 11 6.85 14.90 -35.57
C TYR A 11 6.77 13.74 -34.55
N ASP A 12 6.92 12.50 -35.02
CA ASP A 12 6.98 11.31 -34.17
C ASP A 12 8.16 11.33 -33.19
N LYS A 13 9.30 11.92 -33.55
CA LYS A 13 10.44 12.07 -32.65
C LYS A 13 10.15 13.10 -31.56
N ILE A 14 9.52 14.23 -31.92
CA ILE A 14 9.12 15.28 -30.97
C ILE A 14 8.16 14.69 -29.93
N ILE A 15 7.14 13.96 -30.39
CA ILE A 15 6.17 13.30 -29.49
C ILE A 15 6.85 12.28 -28.58
N ARG A 16 7.81 11.52 -29.09
CA ARG A 16 8.59 10.56 -28.29
C ARG A 16 9.37 11.25 -27.18
N THR A 17 10.09 12.32 -27.51
CA THR A 17 10.82 13.12 -26.52
C THR A 17 9.88 13.70 -25.47
N LEU A 18 8.74 14.26 -25.87
CA LEU A 18 7.73 14.76 -24.93
C LEU A 18 7.21 13.66 -23.98
N THR A 19 6.95 12.47 -24.53
CA THR A 19 6.44 11.31 -23.77
C THR A 19 7.42 10.86 -22.68
N GLU A 20 8.73 11.02 -22.88
CA GLU A 20 9.75 10.67 -21.87
C GLU A 20 9.67 11.57 -20.62
N PHE A 21 9.14 12.79 -20.75
CA PHE A 21 8.94 13.72 -19.63
C PHE A 21 7.59 13.55 -18.91
N ALA A 22 6.68 12.70 -19.42
CA ALA A 22 5.40 12.43 -18.77
C ALA A 22 5.54 11.44 -17.61
N TYR A 23 4.91 11.77 -16.47
CA TYR A 23 5.00 10.98 -15.23
C TYR A 23 4.02 9.80 -15.18
N SER A 24 2.77 9.98 -15.61
CA SER A 24 1.73 8.94 -15.57
C SER A 24 1.62 8.20 -16.91
N ARG A 25 1.04 7.00 -16.87
CA ARG A 25 0.74 6.22 -18.07
C ARG A 25 -0.23 6.99 -18.98
N ASP A 26 -1.26 7.59 -18.40
CA ASP A 26 -2.29 8.30 -19.15
C ASP A 26 -1.73 9.58 -19.79
N ALA A 27 -0.86 10.32 -19.10
CA ALA A 27 -0.14 11.45 -19.69
C ALA A 27 0.72 11.00 -20.90
N LYS A 28 1.36 9.83 -20.81
CA LYS A 28 2.12 9.25 -21.94
C LYS A 28 1.21 8.90 -23.12
N GLU A 29 0.07 8.26 -22.86
CA GLU A 29 -0.91 7.92 -23.89
C GLU A 29 -1.50 9.19 -24.55
N ARG A 30 -1.76 10.24 -23.76
CA ARG A 30 -2.17 11.56 -24.27
C ARG A 30 -1.09 12.19 -25.13
N CYS A 31 0.17 12.17 -24.71
CA CYS A 31 1.29 12.69 -25.50
C CYS A 31 1.41 11.96 -26.84
N GLN A 32 1.33 10.63 -26.83
CA GLN A 32 1.43 9.79 -28.03
C GLN A 32 0.31 10.02 -29.05
N THR A 33 -0.87 10.46 -28.59
CA THR A 33 -2.04 10.71 -29.43
C THR A 33 -2.16 12.18 -29.87
N LEU A 34 -1.23 13.05 -29.46
CA LEU A 34 -1.20 14.45 -29.90
C LEU A 34 -1.01 14.56 -31.41
N LEU A 35 -1.82 15.42 -32.00
CA LEU A 35 -1.73 15.84 -33.39
C LEU A 35 -1.71 17.37 -33.44
N PRO A 36 -1.11 17.99 -34.47
CA PRO A 36 -1.13 19.44 -34.58
C PRO A 36 -2.56 19.99 -34.62
N MET A 37 -2.81 21.02 -33.83
CA MET A 37 -4.13 21.64 -33.74
C MET A 37 -4.42 22.49 -34.99
N THR A 38 -5.69 22.61 -35.36
CA THR A 38 -6.13 23.45 -36.49
C THR A 38 -7.06 24.58 -36.07
N ASP A 39 -7.59 24.53 -34.84
CA ASP A 39 -8.43 25.59 -34.28
C ASP A 39 -7.56 26.68 -33.63
N LEU A 40 -7.74 27.92 -34.08
CA LEU A 40 -6.92 29.05 -33.66
C LEU A 40 -7.11 29.37 -32.16
N SER A 41 -8.33 29.26 -31.66
CA SER A 41 -8.62 29.51 -30.24
C SER A 41 -7.91 28.48 -29.36
N ALA A 42 -8.04 27.19 -29.67
CA ALA A 42 -7.35 26.12 -28.96
C ALA A 42 -5.82 26.26 -29.01
N ILE A 43 -5.26 26.68 -30.16
CA ILE A 43 -3.82 26.94 -30.29
C ILE A 43 -3.37 28.05 -29.33
N HIS A 44 -4.08 29.19 -29.31
CA HIS A 44 -3.74 30.28 -28.41
C HIS A 44 -3.85 29.88 -26.93
N THR A 45 -4.90 29.13 -26.56
CA THR A 45 -5.04 28.60 -25.21
C THR A 45 -3.86 27.68 -24.85
N ALA A 46 -3.49 26.73 -25.71
CA ALA A 46 -2.39 25.80 -25.45
C ALA A 46 -1.03 26.51 -25.34
N GLN A 47 -0.79 27.52 -26.19
CA GLN A 47 0.42 28.34 -26.11
C GLN A 47 0.46 29.17 -24.82
N GLN A 48 -0.67 29.75 -24.39
CA GLN A 48 -0.76 30.49 -23.14
C GLN A 48 -0.51 29.57 -21.94
N GLN A 49 -1.11 28.37 -21.92
CA GLN A 49 -0.88 27.37 -20.87
C GLN A 49 0.59 26.94 -20.80
N THR A 50 1.25 26.79 -21.94
CA THR A 50 2.69 26.44 -22.00
C THR A 50 3.55 27.58 -21.48
N HIS A 51 3.23 28.82 -21.84
CA HIS A 51 3.92 30.02 -21.35
C HIS A 51 3.77 30.16 -19.83
N ASP A 52 2.54 30.06 -19.31
CA ASP A 52 2.25 30.19 -17.88
C ASP A 52 2.90 29.04 -17.08
N ALA A 53 2.93 27.82 -17.62
CA ALA A 53 3.62 26.69 -17.01
C ALA A 53 5.12 26.98 -16.85
N LEU A 54 5.77 27.49 -17.90
CA LEU A 54 7.18 27.86 -17.87
C LEU A 54 7.45 28.99 -16.86
N MET A 55 6.59 30.01 -16.82
CA MET A 55 6.72 31.11 -15.85
C MET A 55 6.57 30.64 -14.41
N ARG A 56 5.64 29.72 -14.14
CA ARG A 56 5.52 29.09 -12.81
C ARG A 56 6.78 28.31 -12.44
N LEU A 57 7.39 27.58 -13.37
CA LEU A 57 8.63 26.86 -13.14
C LEU A 57 9.78 27.81 -12.76
N PHE A 58 9.90 28.94 -13.44
CA PHE A 58 10.93 29.94 -13.11
C PHE A 58 10.68 30.62 -11.76
N LYS A 59 9.42 30.91 -11.41
CA LYS A 59 9.08 31.57 -10.15
C LYS A 59 9.18 30.64 -8.93
N LYS A 60 8.69 29.40 -9.05
CA LYS A 60 8.44 28.50 -7.91
C LYS A 60 9.32 27.25 -7.90
N GLY A 61 10.12 27.04 -8.95
CA GLY A 61 10.89 25.81 -9.14
C GLY A 61 10.06 24.69 -9.76
N SER A 62 10.57 23.46 -9.70
CA SER A 62 9.92 22.30 -10.32
C SER A 62 8.84 21.67 -9.44
N LEU A 63 7.77 21.19 -10.09
CA LEU A 63 6.76 20.34 -9.48
C LEU A 63 7.04 18.88 -9.83
N SER A 64 7.22 18.05 -8.80
CA SER A 64 7.36 16.60 -8.99
C SER A 64 6.01 15.90 -8.87
N PHE A 65 5.74 15.08 -9.87
CA PHE A 65 4.58 14.20 -10.00
C PHE A 65 4.97 12.74 -9.71
N SER A 66 6.04 12.49 -8.95
CA SER A 66 6.39 11.13 -8.53
C SER A 66 5.30 10.47 -7.69
N GLY A 67 5.12 9.16 -7.79
CA GLY A 67 4.18 8.42 -6.95
C GLY A 67 2.73 8.39 -7.46
N ILE A 68 2.50 8.79 -8.71
CA ILE A 68 1.20 8.63 -9.36
C ILE A 68 1.06 7.19 -9.82
N HIS A 69 -0.02 6.58 -9.39
CA HIS A 69 -0.42 5.25 -9.79
C HIS A 69 -1.82 5.31 -10.39
N PRO A 70 -2.13 4.46 -11.40
CA PRO A 70 -3.49 4.32 -11.90
C PRO A 70 -4.34 3.69 -10.80
N VAL A 71 -5.33 4.43 -10.31
CA VAL A 71 -6.19 4.01 -9.18
C VAL A 71 -7.66 3.92 -9.59
N GLU A 72 -7.98 4.03 -10.89
CA GLU A 72 -9.35 4.07 -11.40
C GLU A 72 -10.10 2.78 -11.05
N ALA A 73 -9.40 1.65 -11.14
CA ALA A 73 -9.96 0.35 -10.77
C ALA A 73 -10.22 0.26 -9.26
N SER A 74 -9.29 0.75 -8.43
CA SER A 74 -9.40 0.79 -6.97
C SER A 74 -10.56 1.70 -6.54
N VAL A 75 -10.66 2.90 -7.11
CA VAL A 75 -11.74 3.86 -6.84
C VAL A 75 -13.10 3.29 -7.25
N LYS A 76 -13.22 2.69 -8.44
CA LYS A 76 -14.47 2.02 -8.87
C LYS A 76 -14.89 0.90 -7.92
N ARG A 77 -13.93 0.13 -7.40
CA ARG A 77 -14.19 -0.94 -6.43
C ARG A 77 -14.72 -0.37 -5.11
N LEU A 78 -14.15 0.74 -4.65
CA LEU A 78 -14.64 1.45 -3.47
C LEU A 78 -16.06 2.03 -3.66
N GLU A 79 -16.38 2.54 -4.85
CA GLU A 79 -17.71 3.08 -5.19
C GLU A 79 -18.82 2.03 -5.09
N ILE A 80 -18.53 0.78 -5.44
CA ILE A 80 -19.48 -0.34 -5.33
C ILE A 80 -19.45 -1.04 -3.95
N GLY A 81 -18.71 -0.50 -2.98
CA GLY A 81 -18.62 -1.03 -1.61
C GLY A 81 -17.66 -2.21 -1.44
N GLY A 82 -16.74 -2.43 -2.39
CA GLY A 82 -15.70 -3.44 -2.26
C GLY A 82 -14.54 -3.00 -1.35
N SER A 83 -13.75 -3.96 -0.90
CA SER A 83 -12.51 -3.71 -0.14
C SER A 83 -11.32 -3.50 -1.06
N LEU A 84 -10.28 -2.85 -0.53
CA LEU A 84 -8.99 -2.71 -1.18
C LEU A 84 -7.89 -3.39 -0.37
N SER A 85 -6.84 -3.79 -1.06
CA SER A 85 -5.62 -4.29 -0.44
C SER A 85 -4.79 -3.16 0.16
N ILE A 86 -3.82 -3.52 1.01
CA ILE A 86 -2.85 -2.59 1.60
C ILE A 86 -2.09 -1.84 0.51
N LEU A 87 -1.62 -2.54 -0.52
CA LEU A 87 -0.93 -1.96 -1.66
C LEU A 87 -1.78 -0.92 -2.40
N GLU A 88 -3.07 -1.21 -2.62
CA GLU A 88 -3.98 -0.26 -3.28
C GLU A 88 -4.17 1.01 -2.43
N PHE A 89 -4.25 0.90 -1.10
CA PHE A 89 -4.30 2.09 -0.22
C PHE A 89 -2.99 2.89 -0.22
N LEU A 90 -1.83 2.22 -0.27
CA LEU A 90 -0.54 2.91 -0.40
C LEU A 90 -0.43 3.68 -1.72
N GLN A 91 -0.90 3.09 -2.82
CA GLN A 91 -0.96 3.76 -4.12
C GLN A 91 -1.87 5.00 -4.08
N ILE A 92 -3.03 4.90 -3.43
CA ILE A 92 -3.93 6.04 -3.21
C ILE A 92 -3.24 7.11 -2.34
N GLY A 93 -2.58 6.73 -1.24
CA GLY A 93 -1.84 7.68 -0.39
C GLY A 93 -0.73 8.42 -1.15
N SER A 94 0.00 7.69 -1.99
CA SER A 94 1.05 8.25 -2.85
C SER A 94 0.50 9.28 -3.85
N LEU A 95 -0.66 8.99 -4.47
CA LEU A 95 -1.38 9.92 -5.32
C LEU A 95 -1.86 11.16 -4.55
N LEU A 96 -2.42 10.99 -3.35
CA LEU A 96 -2.87 12.10 -2.51
C LEU A 96 -1.69 13.01 -2.10
N GLU A 97 -0.50 12.46 -1.92
CA GLU A 97 0.71 13.24 -1.66
C GLU A 97 1.17 14.02 -2.90
N ALA A 98 1.06 13.45 -4.10
CA ALA A 98 1.26 14.18 -5.36
C ALA A 98 0.24 15.32 -5.50
N ALA A 99 -1.04 15.07 -5.20
CA ALA A 99 -2.08 16.09 -5.20
C ALA A 99 -1.81 17.21 -4.17
N LYS A 100 -1.31 16.87 -2.97
CA LYS A 100 -0.90 17.84 -1.94
C LYS A 100 0.21 18.77 -2.44
N ARG A 101 1.26 18.20 -3.04
CA ARG A 101 2.37 18.96 -3.65
C ARG A 101 1.87 19.86 -4.78
N ALA A 102 1.05 19.32 -5.68
CA ALA A 102 0.47 20.08 -6.78
C ALA A 102 -0.40 21.23 -6.28
N LYS A 103 -1.26 20.99 -5.28
CA LYS A 103 -2.10 22.04 -4.67
C LYS A 103 -1.25 23.16 -4.07
N GLN A 104 -0.17 22.81 -3.38
CA GLN A 104 0.76 23.79 -2.79
C GLN A 104 1.47 24.60 -3.87
N PHE A 105 1.97 23.96 -4.93
CA PHE A 105 2.58 24.63 -6.08
C PHE A 105 1.60 25.60 -6.77
N GLY A 106 0.33 25.21 -6.84
CA GLY A 106 -0.76 25.99 -7.41
C GLY A 106 -1.16 27.24 -6.64
N ARG A 107 -0.84 27.33 -5.34
CA ARG A 107 -1.20 28.49 -4.50
C ARG A 107 -0.50 29.76 -4.98
N THR A 108 -1.26 30.80 -5.27
CA THR A 108 -0.75 32.16 -5.55
C THR A 108 -0.51 32.91 -4.24
N ASP A 109 0.46 33.84 -4.26
CA ASP A 109 0.66 34.76 -3.15
C ASP A 109 -0.61 35.62 -2.99
N PRO A 110 -1.10 35.88 -1.77
CA PRO A 110 -2.23 36.79 -1.54
C PRO A 110 -2.08 38.17 -2.19
N ASN A 111 -0.86 38.61 -2.47
CA ASN A 111 -0.54 39.90 -3.09
C ASN A 111 -0.40 39.81 -4.63
N GLU A 112 -0.39 38.62 -5.23
CA GLU A 112 -0.40 38.45 -6.69
C GLU A 112 -1.85 38.37 -7.19
N THR A 113 -2.30 39.42 -7.88
CA THR A 113 -3.64 39.53 -8.47
C THR A 113 -3.79 38.79 -9.80
N ASP A 114 -2.68 38.33 -10.41
CA ASP A 114 -2.69 37.75 -11.75
C ASP A 114 -3.02 36.25 -11.70
N ARG A 115 -4.29 35.95 -11.95
CA ARG A 115 -4.79 34.60 -12.16
C ARG A 115 -4.44 34.15 -13.58
N ASP A 116 -3.44 33.28 -13.70
CA ASP A 116 -3.02 32.73 -14.99
C ASP A 116 -3.96 31.63 -15.52
N SER A 117 -3.71 31.18 -16.76
CA SER A 117 -4.56 30.21 -17.46
C SER A 117 -4.58 28.81 -16.81
N LEU A 118 -3.65 28.51 -15.90
CA LEU A 118 -3.54 27.22 -15.22
C LEU A 118 -4.20 27.22 -13.84
N ALA A 119 -4.50 28.39 -13.26
CA ALA A 119 -5.11 28.48 -11.94
C ALA A 119 -6.38 27.62 -11.78
N PRO A 120 -7.32 27.58 -12.74
CA PRO A 120 -8.51 26.73 -12.63
C PRO A 120 -8.17 25.23 -12.51
N LEU A 121 -7.09 24.77 -13.15
CA LEU A 121 -6.65 23.38 -13.05
C LEU A 121 -6.17 23.08 -11.62
N PHE A 122 -5.37 23.95 -11.01
CA PHE A 122 -4.89 23.72 -9.63
C PHE A 122 -5.99 23.88 -8.57
N GLU A 123 -7.02 24.66 -8.86
CA GLU A 123 -8.16 24.89 -7.95
C GLU A 123 -9.02 23.64 -7.76
N ILE A 124 -9.17 22.79 -8.77
CA ILE A 124 -9.97 21.55 -8.68
C ILE A 124 -9.29 20.44 -7.87
N ILE A 125 -7.98 20.52 -7.66
CA ILE A 125 -7.24 19.51 -6.88
C ILE A 125 -7.70 19.57 -5.43
N GLU A 126 -8.02 18.41 -4.88
CA GLU A 126 -8.28 18.26 -3.45
C GLU A 126 -7.40 17.16 -2.84
N PRO A 127 -6.40 17.53 -2.01
CA PRO A 127 -5.41 16.57 -1.52
C PRO A 127 -5.93 15.61 -0.45
N LEU A 128 -7.16 15.81 0.05
CA LEU A 128 -7.79 15.00 1.10
C LEU A 128 -6.83 14.70 2.26
N THR A 129 -6.13 15.75 2.74
CA THR A 129 -5.05 15.63 3.73
C THR A 129 -5.42 14.75 4.92
N PRO A 130 -6.61 14.85 5.54
CA PRO A 130 -6.96 13.99 6.68
C PRO A 130 -6.91 12.49 6.33
N LEU A 131 -7.38 12.09 5.15
CA LEU A 131 -7.36 10.69 4.71
C LEU A 131 -5.92 10.24 4.42
N ASN A 132 -5.12 11.08 3.76
CA ASN A 132 -3.73 10.77 3.45
C ASN A 132 -2.88 10.58 4.72
N GLU A 133 -3.01 11.48 5.71
CA GLU A 133 -2.31 11.35 6.98
C GLU A 133 -2.76 10.10 7.75
N GLU A 134 -4.05 9.74 7.70
CA GLU A 134 -4.56 8.53 8.36
C GLU A 134 -4.04 7.25 7.68
N ILE A 135 -4.00 7.20 6.35
CA ILE A 135 -3.39 6.08 5.59
C ILE A 135 -1.92 5.92 6.01
N LYS A 136 -1.16 7.00 6.06
CA LYS A 136 0.26 6.99 6.46
C LYS A 136 0.49 6.58 7.91
N ARG A 137 -0.43 6.96 8.81
CA ARG A 137 -0.37 6.61 10.24
C ARG A 137 -0.60 5.12 10.46
N CYS A 138 -1.53 4.54 9.70
CA CYS A 138 -1.95 3.15 9.88
C CYS A 138 -1.16 2.15 9.03
N ILE A 139 -0.73 2.50 7.83
CA ILE A 139 -0.02 1.59 6.91
C ILE A 139 1.44 2.03 6.80
N LEU A 140 2.34 1.19 7.33
CA LEU A 140 3.78 1.47 7.36
C LEU A 140 4.46 0.95 6.10
N SER A 141 4.06 -0.24 5.62
CA SER A 141 4.55 -0.85 4.39
C SER A 141 3.49 -1.79 3.77
N GLU A 142 3.81 -2.41 2.64
CA GLU A 142 2.90 -3.31 1.91
C GLU A 142 2.40 -4.49 2.77
N ASP A 143 3.23 -4.95 3.70
CA ASP A 143 2.95 -6.08 4.58
C ASP A 143 2.78 -5.68 6.06
N GLU A 144 2.89 -4.38 6.38
CA GLU A 144 2.94 -3.92 7.77
C GLU A 144 1.94 -2.81 8.06
N ILE A 145 1.02 -3.13 8.96
CA ILE A 145 0.09 -2.17 9.59
C ILE A 145 0.64 -1.79 10.95
N SER A 146 0.58 -0.50 11.27
CA SER A 146 1.00 0.08 12.54
C SER A 146 0.21 -0.49 13.72
N ASP A 147 0.90 -0.76 14.84
CA ASP A 147 0.26 -1.12 16.11
C ASP A 147 -0.76 -0.08 16.56
N ASP A 148 -0.51 1.19 16.24
CA ASP A 148 -1.37 2.31 16.64
C ASP A 148 -2.55 2.52 15.69
N ALA A 149 -2.69 1.68 14.64
CA ALA A 149 -3.83 1.75 13.73
C ALA A 149 -5.17 1.52 14.47
N SER A 150 -5.19 0.61 15.45
CA SER A 150 -6.35 0.34 16.31
C SER A 150 -5.91 -0.11 17.70
N SER A 151 -6.64 0.33 18.73
CA SER A 151 -6.41 -0.13 20.11
C SER A 151 -6.66 -1.63 20.26
N VAL A 152 -7.57 -2.19 19.46
CA VAL A 152 -7.89 -3.63 19.42
C VAL A 152 -6.72 -4.40 18.81
N LEU A 153 -6.19 -3.95 17.68
CA LEU A 153 -5.01 -4.56 17.04
C LEU A 153 -3.81 -4.58 18.01
N LYS A 154 -3.53 -3.45 18.67
CA LYS A 154 -2.49 -3.34 19.69
C LYS A 154 -2.67 -4.34 20.84
N SER A 155 -3.91 -4.52 21.31
CA SER A 155 -4.23 -5.48 22.36
C SER A 155 -4.00 -6.92 21.89
N ILE A 156 -4.43 -7.26 20.67
CA ILE A 156 -4.24 -8.59 20.08
C ILE A 156 -2.74 -8.90 19.94
N ARG A 157 -1.94 -7.99 19.39
CA ARG A 157 -0.49 -8.15 19.25
C ARG A 157 0.23 -8.32 20.59
N ARG A 158 -0.19 -7.59 21.64
CA ARG A 158 0.28 -7.81 23.01
C ARG A 158 -0.07 -9.19 23.53
N SER A 159 -1.29 -9.68 23.28
CA SER A 159 -1.70 -11.04 23.64
C SER A 159 -0.89 -12.10 22.89
N ILE A 160 -0.60 -11.90 21.60
CA ILE A 160 0.27 -12.77 20.79
C ILE A 160 1.67 -12.83 21.40
N GLY A 161 2.27 -11.68 21.72
CA GLY A 161 3.58 -11.60 22.37
C GLY A 161 3.62 -12.36 23.70
N GLY A 162 2.65 -12.11 24.57
CA GLY A 162 2.54 -12.81 25.86
C GLY A 162 2.28 -14.31 25.72
N MET A 163 1.51 -14.74 24.72
CA MET A 163 1.28 -16.16 24.45
C MET A 163 2.55 -16.85 23.95
N ASN A 164 3.30 -16.20 23.06
CA ASN A 164 4.59 -16.69 22.57
C ASN A 164 5.60 -16.89 23.71
N GLU A 165 5.68 -15.95 24.66
CA GLU A 165 6.55 -16.08 25.83
C GLU A 165 6.13 -17.26 26.72
N ARG A 166 4.83 -17.44 26.96
CA ARG A 166 4.29 -18.58 27.73
C ARG A 166 4.61 -19.92 27.05
N ILE A 167 4.41 -20.01 25.73
CA ILE A 167 4.72 -21.22 24.95
C ILE A 167 6.22 -21.51 25.02
N ARG A 168 7.08 -20.52 24.74
CA ARG A 168 8.54 -20.68 24.84
C ARG A 168 8.96 -21.12 26.24
N GLY A 169 8.38 -20.55 27.30
CA GLY A 169 8.66 -20.93 28.67
C GLY A 169 8.30 -22.40 28.97
N GLN A 170 7.14 -22.87 28.49
CA GLN A 170 6.71 -24.27 28.68
C GLN A 170 7.55 -25.24 27.84
N ILE A 171 7.80 -24.91 26.57
CA ILE A 171 8.62 -25.75 25.69
C ILE A 171 10.05 -25.85 26.23
N ASN A 172 10.65 -24.76 26.71
CA ASN A 172 11.99 -24.80 27.29
C ASN A 172 12.07 -25.75 28.50
N LYS A 173 11.05 -25.78 29.36
CA LYS A 173 11.00 -26.73 30.49
C LYS A 173 10.97 -28.18 30.00
N ILE A 174 10.10 -28.48 29.03
CA ILE A 174 9.95 -29.82 28.46
C ILE A 174 11.22 -30.24 27.71
N MET A 175 11.80 -29.33 26.94
CA MET A 175 13.02 -29.53 26.18
C MET A 175 14.21 -29.81 27.11
N ASN A 176 14.37 -29.06 28.20
CA ASN A 176 15.42 -29.30 29.17
C ASN A 176 15.29 -30.69 29.82
N GLN A 177 14.08 -31.08 30.22
CA GLN A 177 13.81 -32.42 30.78
C GLN A 177 14.10 -33.53 29.76
N ALA A 178 13.63 -33.38 28.51
CA ALA A 178 13.86 -34.35 27.45
C ALA A 178 15.35 -34.43 27.05
N ASN A 179 16.07 -33.32 27.09
CA ASN A 179 17.51 -33.26 26.83
C ASN A 179 18.32 -33.98 27.92
N SER A 180 18.01 -33.72 29.20
CA SER A 180 18.65 -34.41 30.34
C SER A 180 18.48 -35.92 30.29
N ASN A 181 17.36 -36.40 29.73
CA ASN A 181 17.09 -37.82 29.56
C ASN A 181 17.62 -38.40 28.22
N GLY A 182 18.29 -37.59 27.38
CA GLY A 182 18.89 -38.04 26.12
C GLY A 182 17.90 -38.31 24.97
N TYR A 183 16.64 -37.88 25.11
CA TYR A 183 15.56 -38.15 24.15
C TYR A 183 15.60 -37.26 22.91
N LEU A 184 16.25 -36.11 23.00
CA LEU A 184 16.35 -35.16 21.90
C LEU A 184 17.51 -35.48 20.97
N GLN A 185 17.32 -35.17 19.69
CA GLN A 185 18.42 -35.17 18.72
C GLN A 185 19.25 -33.89 18.86
N ASP A 186 18.57 -32.74 18.91
CA ASP A 186 19.15 -31.41 19.14
C ASP A 186 18.29 -30.63 20.13
N ALA A 187 18.92 -29.88 21.04
CA ALA A 187 18.20 -29.07 22.04
C ALA A 187 17.81 -27.68 21.47
N VAL A 188 17.06 -27.68 20.37
CA VAL A 188 16.61 -26.45 19.69
C VAL A 188 15.11 -26.49 19.48
N ILE A 189 14.43 -25.41 19.87
CA ILE A 189 13.01 -25.21 19.55
C ILE A 189 12.91 -24.90 18.06
N THR A 190 12.10 -25.68 17.35
CA THR A 190 11.86 -25.51 15.91
C THR A 190 10.39 -25.20 15.64
N THR A 191 10.11 -24.58 14.51
CA THR A 191 8.74 -24.39 14.03
C THR A 191 8.49 -25.28 12.80
N ARG A 192 7.35 -25.99 12.81
CA ARG A 192 6.85 -26.81 11.70
C ARG A 192 5.38 -26.48 11.47
N ASN A 193 5.01 -26.12 10.23
CA ASN A 193 3.65 -25.71 9.87
C ASN A 193 3.07 -24.62 10.80
N GLY A 194 3.91 -23.67 11.21
CA GLY A 194 3.52 -22.59 12.14
C GLY A 194 3.34 -23.03 13.60
N ARG A 195 3.71 -24.26 13.96
CA ARG A 195 3.62 -24.78 15.34
C ARG A 195 5.00 -25.03 15.92
N TYR A 196 5.15 -24.71 17.21
CA TYR A 196 6.37 -24.98 17.92
C TYR A 196 6.52 -26.48 18.24
N CYS A 197 7.64 -27.05 17.84
CA CYS A 197 7.96 -28.47 17.93
C CYS A 197 9.38 -28.67 18.50
N ILE A 198 9.59 -29.82 19.13
CA ILE A 198 10.90 -30.28 19.60
C ILE A 198 11.35 -31.52 18.80
N PRO A 199 12.63 -31.61 18.40
CA PRO A 199 13.15 -32.74 17.64
C PRO A 199 13.51 -33.91 18.57
N VAL A 200 12.67 -34.94 18.57
CA VAL A 200 12.81 -36.16 19.39
C VAL A 200 13.38 -37.28 18.53
N LYS A 201 14.29 -38.08 19.07
CA LYS A 201 14.78 -39.29 18.39
C LYS A 201 13.62 -40.26 18.16
N ALA A 202 13.59 -40.92 17.00
CA ALA A 202 12.50 -41.84 16.65
C ALA A 202 12.29 -42.94 17.70
N GLU A 203 13.39 -43.42 18.32
CA GLU A 203 13.39 -44.41 19.40
C GLU A 203 12.71 -43.91 20.67
N ALA A 204 12.76 -42.61 20.94
CA ALA A 204 12.21 -41.96 22.12
C ALA A 204 10.82 -41.34 21.88
N LYS A 205 10.15 -41.68 20.78
CA LYS A 205 8.81 -41.14 20.40
C LYS A 205 7.80 -41.20 21.55
N HIS A 206 7.75 -42.31 22.26
CA HIS A 206 6.76 -42.54 23.34
C HIS A 206 7.12 -41.86 24.66
N GLN A 207 8.34 -41.32 24.79
CA GLN A 207 8.81 -40.67 26.02
C GLN A 207 8.39 -39.21 26.12
N VAL A 208 8.05 -38.60 24.98
CA VAL A 208 7.57 -37.21 24.93
C VAL A 208 6.09 -37.23 24.51
N PRO A 209 5.15 -37.00 25.44
CA PRO A 209 3.72 -37.04 25.12
C PRO A 209 3.34 -35.85 24.25
N GLY A 210 2.91 -36.11 23.01
CA GLY A 210 2.59 -35.08 22.04
C GLY A 210 2.18 -35.63 20.67
N MET A 211 1.95 -34.71 19.74
CA MET A 211 1.57 -35.03 18.36
C MET A 211 2.75 -34.84 17.42
N VAL A 212 2.99 -35.81 16.55
CA VAL A 212 4.04 -35.72 15.52
C VAL A 212 3.51 -34.85 14.37
N HIS A 213 4.25 -33.79 14.02
CA HIS A 213 3.91 -32.90 12.90
C HIS A 213 4.71 -33.18 11.64
N ASP A 214 5.95 -33.62 11.81
CA ASP A 214 6.89 -33.81 10.73
C ASP A 214 7.96 -34.84 11.12
N GLN A 215 8.66 -35.37 10.12
CA GLN A 215 9.73 -36.35 10.29
C GLN A 215 10.91 -35.99 9.37
N SER A 216 12.14 -36.22 9.85
CA SER A 216 13.32 -36.06 9.01
C SER A 216 13.32 -37.01 7.80
N ARG A 217 14.00 -36.64 6.72
CA ARG A 217 14.03 -37.41 5.46
C ARG A 217 14.53 -38.86 5.61
N ASN A 218 15.42 -39.09 6.58
CA ASN A 218 15.97 -40.40 6.95
C ASN A 218 15.15 -41.12 8.04
N GLY A 219 14.09 -40.50 8.55
CA GLY A 219 13.20 -41.03 9.57
C GLY A 219 13.72 -41.02 11.01
N SER A 220 14.97 -40.59 11.25
CA SER A 220 15.62 -40.67 12.56
C SER A 220 15.09 -39.69 13.61
N THR A 221 14.51 -38.57 13.18
CA THR A 221 14.07 -37.47 14.04
C THR A 221 12.60 -37.18 13.78
N LEU A 222 11.81 -37.14 14.85
CA LEU A 222 10.40 -36.78 14.84
C LEU A 222 10.22 -35.39 15.46
N PHE A 223 9.51 -34.51 14.77
CA PHE A 223 9.15 -33.19 15.30
C PHE A 223 7.83 -33.30 16.04
N ILE A 224 7.89 -33.28 17.37
CA ILE A 224 6.74 -33.48 18.25
C ILE A 224 6.30 -32.15 18.86
N GLU A 225 5.02 -31.84 18.76
CA GLU A 225 4.35 -30.80 19.55
C GLU A 225 3.94 -31.40 20.90
N PRO A 226 4.54 -30.97 22.02
CA PRO A 226 4.17 -31.49 23.33
C PRO A 226 2.71 -31.20 23.67
N SER A 227 2.02 -32.18 24.24
CA SER A 227 0.62 -32.08 24.68
C SER A 227 0.34 -30.85 25.54
N ALA A 228 1.27 -30.48 26.41
CA ALA A 228 1.19 -29.31 27.30
C ALA A 228 1.12 -27.96 26.57
N VAL A 229 1.53 -27.88 25.29
CA VAL A 229 1.51 -26.64 24.50
C VAL A 229 0.51 -26.65 23.35
N VAL A 230 -0.17 -27.78 23.10
CA VAL A 230 -1.19 -27.88 22.03
C VAL A 230 -2.29 -26.83 22.20
N ASN A 231 -2.83 -26.68 23.42
CA ASN A 231 -3.88 -25.70 23.69
C ASN A 231 -3.37 -24.27 23.51
N LEU A 232 -2.14 -23.98 23.96
CA LEU A 232 -1.53 -22.66 23.82
C LEU A 232 -1.27 -22.31 22.34
N ASN A 233 -0.84 -23.28 21.53
CA ASN A 233 -0.66 -23.10 20.09
C ASN A 233 -2.00 -22.88 19.37
N ASN A 234 -3.08 -23.55 19.80
CA ASN A 234 -4.41 -23.31 19.25
C ASN A 234 -4.92 -21.90 19.61
N GLU A 235 -4.77 -21.46 20.86
CA GLU A 235 -5.12 -20.09 21.28
C GLU A 235 -4.29 -19.03 20.54
N LEU A 236 -2.99 -19.29 20.31
CA LEU A 236 -2.13 -18.43 19.51
C LEU A 236 -2.63 -18.32 18.07
N LYS A 237 -3.05 -19.44 17.46
CA LYS A 237 -3.63 -19.45 16.12
C LYS A 237 -4.92 -18.63 16.05
N ASP A 238 -5.79 -18.74 17.06
CA ASP A 238 -7.01 -17.95 17.16
C ASP A 238 -6.72 -16.45 17.28
N LEU A 239 -5.64 -16.08 17.98
CA LEU A 239 -5.19 -14.68 18.05
C LEU A 239 -4.70 -14.16 16.70
N PHE A 240 -3.96 -14.95 15.92
CA PHE A 240 -3.56 -14.57 14.55
C PHE A 240 -4.77 -14.39 13.64
N LEU A 241 -5.78 -15.26 13.70
CA LEU A 241 -7.02 -15.08 12.94
C LEU A 241 -7.78 -13.82 13.35
N LYS A 242 -7.76 -13.47 14.64
CA LYS A 242 -8.33 -12.20 15.13
C LYS A 242 -7.54 -10.99 14.63
N GLU A 243 -6.22 -11.09 14.56
CA GLU A 243 -5.37 -10.04 13.99
C GLU A 243 -5.70 -9.79 12.51
N GLU A 244 -5.75 -10.85 11.70
CA GLU A 244 -6.13 -10.75 10.27
C GLU A 244 -7.50 -10.10 10.09
N LYS A 245 -8.48 -10.52 10.91
CA LYS A 245 -9.83 -9.94 10.85
C LYS A 245 -9.87 -8.47 11.29
N GLU A 246 -9.10 -8.10 12.30
CA GLU A 246 -9.01 -6.69 12.73
C GLU A 246 -8.35 -5.83 11.65
N ILE A 247 -7.35 -6.35 10.95
CA ILE A 247 -6.75 -5.70 9.78
C ILE A 247 -7.82 -5.43 8.70
N GLU A 248 -8.65 -6.42 8.36
CA GLU A 248 -9.75 -6.21 7.41
C GLU A 248 -10.73 -5.12 7.87
N VAL A 249 -11.03 -5.04 9.17
CA VAL A 249 -11.89 -4.00 9.74
C VAL A 249 -11.27 -2.61 9.61
N ILE A 250 -9.97 -2.47 9.90
CA ILE A 250 -9.23 -1.21 9.72
C ILE A 250 -9.27 -0.78 8.25
N LEU A 251 -9.02 -1.71 7.33
CA LEU A 251 -9.08 -1.45 5.89
C LEU A 251 -10.48 -1.02 5.44
N ALA A 252 -11.53 -1.66 5.96
CA ALA A 252 -12.92 -1.29 5.69
C ALA A 252 -13.29 0.10 6.26
N ALA A 253 -12.71 0.51 7.38
CA ALA A 253 -12.97 1.82 7.98
C ALA A 253 -12.48 2.98 7.09
N PHE A 254 -11.38 2.79 6.35
CA PHE A 254 -10.92 3.76 5.34
C PHE A 254 -11.95 3.98 4.23
N VAL A 255 -12.62 2.90 3.81
CA VAL A 255 -13.67 2.96 2.78
C VAL A 255 -14.83 3.83 3.26
N GLN A 256 -15.30 3.64 4.49
CA GLN A 256 -16.39 4.42 5.06
C GLN A 256 -16.02 5.91 5.23
N THR A 257 -14.78 6.19 5.63
CA THR A 257 -14.27 7.56 5.76
C THR A 257 -14.23 8.27 4.39
N GLY A 258 -13.96 7.53 3.31
CA GLY A 258 -14.05 8.03 1.95
C GLY A 258 -15.50 8.22 1.43
N GLN A 259 -16.45 7.41 1.91
CA GLN A 259 -17.86 7.44 1.48
C GLN A 259 -18.71 8.53 2.16
N ASN A 260 -18.34 8.99 3.36
CA ASN A 260 -19.09 10.04 4.09
C ASN A 260 -19.08 11.44 3.42
N GLY A 261 -18.44 11.59 2.25
CA GLY A 261 -18.65 12.72 1.37
C GLY A 261 -19.83 12.47 0.43
N ASN A 262 -20.90 13.24 0.59
CA ASN A 262 -22.15 13.16 -0.18
C ASN A 262 -21.91 12.88 -1.69
N CYS A 263 -22.64 11.92 -2.26
CA CYS A 263 -22.38 11.20 -3.52
C CYS A 263 -22.36 12.04 -4.83
N LYS A 264 -22.33 13.37 -4.75
CA LYS A 264 -22.08 14.29 -5.89
C LYS A 264 -20.79 15.10 -5.74
N SER A 265 -20.11 14.98 -4.60
CA SER A 265 -18.88 15.67 -4.20
C SER A 265 -18.11 14.85 -3.16
N GLY A 266 -18.18 13.51 -3.23
CA GLY A 266 -17.52 12.61 -2.28
C GLY A 266 -15.99 12.58 -2.43
N ALA A 267 -15.29 12.00 -1.46
CA ALA A 267 -13.83 11.87 -1.52
C ALA A 267 -13.38 11.12 -2.80
N PHE A 268 -14.17 10.17 -3.30
CA PHE A 268 -13.89 9.43 -4.55
C PHE A 268 -13.98 10.28 -5.81
N CYS A 269 -14.99 11.15 -5.93
CA CYS A 269 -15.05 12.13 -7.02
C CYS A 269 -13.85 13.09 -6.96
N ARG A 270 -13.34 13.38 -5.75
CA ARG A 270 -12.19 14.25 -5.51
C ARG A 270 -10.85 13.57 -5.79
N ILE A 271 -10.71 12.29 -5.46
CA ILE A 271 -9.58 11.45 -5.90
C ILE A 271 -9.57 11.34 -7.43
N ARG A 272 -10.75 11.26 -8.05
CA ARG A 272 -10.90 11.25 -9.51
C ARG A 272 -10.55 12.59 -10.17
N ALA A 273 -10.87 13.71 -9.51
CA ALA A 273 -10.42 15.03 -9.94
C ALA A 273 -8.89 15.18 -9.79
N CYS A 274 -8.30 14.55 -8.76
CA CYS A 274 -6.85 14.52 -8.57
C CYS A 274 -6.14 13.65 -9.62
N THR A 275 -6.67 12.50 -10.02
CA THR A 275 -6.14 11.74 -11.17
C THR A 275 -6.23 12.57 -12.44
N GLN A 276 -7.40 13.16 -12.74
CA GLN A 276 -7.59 13.98 -13.94
C GLN A 276 -6.73 15.26 -14.02
N PHE A 277 -6.36 15.86 -12.89
CA PHE A 277 -5.44 17.01 -12.88
C PHE A 277 -3.98 16.58 -13.11
N VAL A 278 -3.65 15.40 -12.64
CA VAL A 278 -2.30 14.86 -12.59
C VAL A 278 -1.92 14.11 -13.89
N GLU A 279 -2.91 13.81 -14.72
CA GLU A 279 -2.84 13.19 -16.07
C GLU A 279 -2.97 14.21 -17.23
#